data_AF-A0A7S0L1M3-F1
#
_entry.id   AF-A0A7S0L1M3-F1
#
_cell.length_a   1.000
_cell.length_b   1.000
_cell.length_c   1.000
_cell.angle_alpha   90.00
_cell.angle_beta   90.00
_cell.angle_gamma   90.00
#
_symmetry.space_group_name_H-M   'P 1'
#
loop_
_entity.id
_entity.type
_entity.pdbx_description
1 polymer ?
#
loop_
_entity_poly.entity_id
_entity_poly.type
_entity_poly.pdbx_seq_one_letter_code
_entity_poly.pdbx_strand_id
1 'polypeptide(L)'
;PDGALSAAHTSAPAGSHVPVRRNRVKREREFVYGNYDAYYGYRWVPESTDGGAPTDRRLCSLRSEWFAGKDALDIGCNSGLFTAAIARTFRVRTMLGVDIDSKLIARARHLIGSQYPLQRPPHAPNHTPP
;
A
#
# COMPACT_ATOMS: atom_id res chain seq x y z
N PRO A 1 -84.39 -15.68 23.73
CA PRO A 1 -83.49 -16.14 24.81
C PRO A 1 -82.09 -16.39 24.25
N ASP A 2 -81.26 -15.37 24.44
CA ASP A 2 -79.86 -15.40 24.90
C ASP A 2 -78.88 -16.45 24.37
N GLY A 3 -77.71 -15.95 23.97
CA GLY A 3 -76.46 -16.68 24.20
C GLY A 3 -75.42 -16.50 23.12
N ALA A 4 -74.62 -15.45 23.24
CA ALA A 4 -73.47 -15.12 22.40
C ALA A 4 -72.39 -16.23 22.34
N LEU A 5 -71.59 -16.26 21.26
CA LEU A 5 -70.18 -15.82 21.32
C LEU A 5 -69.50 -15.98 19.95
N SER A 6 -68.87 -14.87 19.53
CA SER A 6 -67.98 -14.70 18.39
C SER A 6 -66.67 -15.46 18.61
N ALA A 7 -66.18 -16.17 17.59
CA ALA A 7 -64.84 -16.73 17.58
C ALA A 7 -64.07 -16.20 16.36
N ALA A 8 -63.05 -15.42 16.67
CA ALA A 8 -62.20 -14.66 15.78
C ALA A 8 -61.26 -15.52 14.94
N HIS A 9 -60.96 -15.02 13.75
CA HIS A 9 -59.78 -15.37 12.96
C HIS A 9 -58.51 -15.34 13.83
N THR A 10 -57.75 -16.43 13.84
CA THR A 10 -56.36 -16.40 14.30
C THR A 10 -55.49 -17.19 13.34
N SER A 11 -54.76 -16.44 12.53
CA SER A 11 -53.63 -16.87 11.73
C SER A 11 -52.50 -17.39 12.64
N ALA A 12 -51.93 -18.54 12.28
CA ALA A 12 -50.74 -19.07 12.93
C ALA A 12 -49.55 -18.10 12.80
N PRO A 13 -48.64 -18.02 13.78
CA PRO A 13 -47.55 -17.07 13.74
C PRO A 13 -46.52 -17.50 12.70
N ALA A 14 -46.13 -16.55 11.85
CA ALA A 14 -44.99 -16.68 10.97
C ALA A 14 -43.73 -16.97 11.82
N GLY A 15 -43.07 -18.10 11.53
CA GLY A 15 -41.80 -18.46 12.14
C GLY A 15 -40.79 -17.32 11.96
N SER A 16 -40.26 -16.83 13.07
CA SER A 16 -39.20 -15.85 13.10
C SER A 16 -37.92 -16.46 12.52
N HIS A 17 -37.63 -16.15 11.25
CA HIS A 17 -36.29 -16.35 10.70
C HIS A 17 -35.30 -15.46 11.46
N VAL A 18 -34.65 -16.02 12.48
CA VAL A 18 -33.50 -15.40 13.13
C VAL A 18 -32.37 -15.38 12.09
N PRO A 19 -31.86 -14.21 11.67
CA PRO A 19 -30.76 -14.16 10.72
C PRO A 19 -29.51 -14.69 11.44
N VAL A 20 -29.07 -15.88 11.05
CA VAL A 20 -27.79 -16.44 11.48
C VAL A 20 -26.70 -15.49 10.98
N ARG A 21 -26.17 -14.65 11.87
CA ARG A 21 -25.00 -13.81 11.59
C ARG A 21 -23.83 -14.74 11.34
N ARG A 22 -23.49 -14.97 10.07
CA ARG A 22 -22.22 -15.60 9.69
C ARG A 22 -21.11 -14.68 10.15
N ASN A 23 -20.43 -15.06 11.24
CA ASN A 23 -19.16 -14.46 11.61
C ASN A 23 -18.19 -14.71 10.45
N ARG A 24 -17.93 -13.67 9.65
CA ARG A 24 -16.90 -13.70 8.63
C ARG A 24 -15.57 -13.78 9.39
N VAL A 25 -15.03 -14.99 9.52
CA VAL A 25 -13.68 -15.21 10.02
C VAL A 25 -12.77 -14.32 9.18
N LYS A 26 -12.19 -13.29 9.80
CA LYS A 26 -11.11 -12.52 9.17
C LYS A 26 -10.02 -13.54 8.93
N ARG A 27 -9.83 -13.97 7.68
CA ARG A 27 -8.62 -14.71 7.31
C ARG A 27 -7.47 -13.84 7.76
N GLU A 28 -6.67 -14.34 8.70
CA GLU A 28 -5.41 -13.72 9.04
C GLU A 28 -4.65 -13.56 7.72
N ARG A 29 -4.21 -12.34 7.43
CA ARG A 29 -3.40 -12.13 6.23
C ARG A 29 -2.06 -12.74 6.54
N GLU A 30 -1.86 -13.96 6.08
CA GLU A 30 -0.55 -14.58 6.12
C GLU A 30 0.36 -13.78 5.19
N PHE A 31 1.35 -13.10 5.78
CA PHE A 31 2.41 -12.39 5.06
C PHE A 31 3.48 -13.38 4.59
N VAL A 32 3.05 -14.47 3.95
CA VAL A 32 3.90 -15.63 3.59
C VAL A 32 5.03 -15.27 2.63
N TYR A 33 4.92 -14.15 1.91
CA TYR A 33 5.97 -13.63 1.02
C TYR A 33 6.76 -12.47 1.63
N GLY A 34 6.57 -12.16 2.91
CA GLY A 34 7.19 -11.01 3.56
C GLY A 34 6.59 -9.65 3.18
N ASN A 35 5.39 -9.64 2.58
CA ASN A 35 4.63 -8.46 2.14
C ASN A 35 4.00 -7.68 3.31
N TYR A 36 4.77 -7.39 4.36
CA TYR A 36 4.29 -6.70 5.55
C TYR A 36 3.94 -5.23 5.26
N ASP A 37 2.71 -4.84 5.56
CA ASP A 37 2.20 -3.48 5.39
C ASP A 37 2.97 -2.44 6.22
N ALA A 38 3.57 -2.84 7.34
CA ALA A 38 4.31 -1.98 8.27
C ALA A 38 5.85 -2.07 8.14
N TYR A 39 6.36 -2.68 7.06
CA TYR A 39 7.79 -3.00 6.91
C TYR A 39 8.71 -1.80 7.16
N TYR A 40 8.33 -0.61 6.69
CA TYR A 40 9.14 0.59 6.86
C TYR A 40 8.88 1.35 8.16
N GLY A 41 7.75 1.15 8.83
CA GLY A 41 7.40 1.90 10.04
C GLY A 41 8.37 1.69 11.21
N TYR A 42 9.03 0.51 11.27
CA TYR A 42 10.04 0.20 12.28
C TYR A 42 11.48 0.46 11.81
N ARG A 43 11.74 0.42 10.49
CA ARG A 43 13.09 0.54 9.92
C ARG A 43 13.52 1.96 9.61
N TRP A 44 12.55 2.83 9.36
CA TRP A 44 12.80 4.23 9.12
C TRP A 44 13.21 4.86 10.44
N VAL A 45 14.47 5.29 10.55
CA VAL A 45 15.00 5.84 11.79
C VAL A 45 14.19 7.10 12.10
N PRO A 46 13.57 7.22 13.29
CA PRO A 46 12.95 8.46 13.72
C PRO A 46 13.96 9.59 13.65
N GLU A 47 13.46 10.82 13.45
CA GLU A 47 14.23 12.05 13.39
C GLU A 47 15.44 11.98 14.35
N SER A 48 16.66 12.08 13.80
CA SER A 48 17.83 12.10 14.68
C SER A 48 17.77 13.35 15.54
N THR A 49 18.40 13.31 16.72
CA THR A 49 18.60 14.44 17.65
C THR A 49 19.18 15.71 17.01
N ASP A 50 19.59 15.60 15.76
CA ASP A 50 20.32 16.57 14.94
C ASP A 50 19.38 17.26 13.93
N GLY A 51 18.06 17.02 14.00
CA GLY A 51 17.05 17.65 13.15
C GLY A 51 17.00 17.12 11.71
N GLY A 52 17.57 15.93 11.48
CA GLY A 52 17.55 15.28 10.17
C GLY A 52 16.22 14.62 9.87
N ALA A 53 15.72 14.78 8.63
CA ALA A 53 14.52 14.07 8.18
C ALA A 53 14.68 12.56 8.42
N PRO A 54 13.63 11.88 8.92
CA PRO A 54 13.66 10.43 9.11
C PRO A 54 14.18 9.73 7.85
N THR A 55 15.05 8.73 8.00
CA THR A 55 15.70 8.05 6.86
C THR A 55 15.98 6.57 7.15
N ASP A 56 16.08 5.73 6.12
CA ASP A 56 16.49 4.33 6.25
C ASP A 56 18.02 4.22 6.23
N ARG A 57 18.63 3.59 7.24
CA ARG A 57 20.10 3.46 7.39
C ARG A 57 20.76 2.82 6.17
N ARG A 58 20.05 1.97 5.41
CA ARG A 58 20.62 1.33 4.21
C ARG A 58 20.98 2.35 3.14
N LEU A 59 20.31 3.51 3.09
CA LEU A 59 20.68 4.58 2.16
C LEU A 59 22.12 5.05 2.38
N CYS A 60 22.61 5.05 3.62
CA CYS A 60 23.99 5.45 3.93
C CYS A 60 25.04 4.45 3.40
N SER A 61 24.65 3.20 3.13
CA SER A 61 25.53 2.17 2.56
C SER A 61 25.51 2.13 1.03
N LEU A 62 24.56 2.82 0.41
CA LEU A 62 24.43 2.90 -1.03
C LEU A 62 25.33 4.01 -1.59
N ARG A 63 25.92 3.75 -2.76
CA ARG A 63 26.82 4.68 -3.44
C ARG A 63 26.14 5.37 -4.61
N SER A 64 26.41 6.66 -4.79
CA SER A 64 25.75 7.47 -5.82
C SER A 64 26.04 6.95 -7.23
N GLU A 65 27.27 6.48 -7.48
CA GLU A 65 27.67 5.98 -8.80
C GLU A 65 26.87 4.76 -9.27
N TRP A 66 26.22 4.04 -8.34
CA TRP A 66 25.39 2.88 -8.66
C TRP A 66 24.08 3.26 -9.34
N PHE A 67 23.59 4.48 -9.13
CA PHE A 67 22.24 4.86 -9.56
C PHE A 67 22.18 6.18 -10.35
N ALA A 68 23.10 7.11 -10.13
CA ALA A 68 23.04 8.45 -10.71
C ALA A 68 22.95 8.41 -12.24
N GLY A 69 21.87 9.01 -12.77
CA GLY A 69 21.61 9.06 -14.21
C GLY A 69 21.35 7.72 -14.89
N LYS A 70 21.13 6.63 -14.14
CA LYS A 70 20.88 5.27 -14.66
C LYS A 70 19.41 4.89 -14.55
N ASP A 71 19.02 3.83 -15.26
CA ASP A 71 17.73 3.17 -15.09
C ASP A 71 17.90 2.02 -14.09
N ALA A 72 17.01 1.93 -13.10
CA ALA A 72 17.10 0.97 -12.01
C ALA A 72 15.79 0.20 -11.79
N LEU A 73 15.92 -1.02 -11.29
CA LEU A 73 14.83 -1.93 -10.94
C LEU A 73 14.92 -2.27 -9.45
N ASP A 74 13.79 -2.16 -8.75
CA ASP A 74 13.64 -2.58 -7.36
C ASP A 74 12.64 -3.74 -7.27
N ILE A 75 13.14 -4.92 -6.90
CA ILE A 75 12.36 -6.16 -6.80
C ILE A 75 11.89 -6.34 -5.35
N GLY A 76 10.57 -6.44 -5.16
CA GLY A 76 9.97 -6.42 -3.83
C GLY A 76 9.91 -5.00 -3.28
N CYS A 77 9.46 -4.03 -4.09
CA CYS A 77 9.43 -2.62 -3.73
C CYS A 77 8.47 -2.30 -2.56
N ASN A 78 7.62 -3.26 -2.17
CA ASN A 78 6.62 -3.14 -1.11
C ASN A 78 5.76 -1.88 -1.36
N SER A 79 5.65 -1.01 -0.36
CA SER A 79 4.92 0.26 -0.42
C SER A 79 5.71 1.40 -1.08
N GLY A 80 6.87 1.12 -1.67
CA GLY A 80 7.63 2.04 -2.51
C GLY A 80 8.39 3.16 -1.78
N LEU A 81 8.37 3.20 -0.44
CA LEU A 81 9.03 4.28 0.32
C LEU A 81 10.55 4.31 0.10
N PHE A 82 11.22 3.16 0.24
CA PHE A 82 12.67 3.06 0.02
C PHE A 82 13.05 3.25 -1.44
N THR A 83 12.26 2.71 -2.36
CA THR A 83 12.40 2.91 -3.81
C THR A 83 12.39 4.39 -4.17
N ALA A 84 11.42 5.15 -3.64
CA ALA A 84 11.31 6.59 -3.86
C ALA A 84 12.47 7.36 -3.24
N ALA A 85 12.93 6.94 -2.06
CA ALA A 85 14.09 7.55 -1.41
C ALA A 85 15.39 7.35 -2.19
N ILE A 86 15.66 6.14 -2.71
CA ILE A 86 16.80 5.89 -3.61
C ILE A 86 16.69 6.79 -4.85
N ALA A 87 15.52 6.79 -5.49
CA ALA A 87 15.29 7.56 -6.72
C ALA A 87 15.65 9.05 -6.56
N ARG A 88 15.25 9.66 -5.43
CA ARG A 88 15.51 11.08 -5.15
C ARG A 88 16.94 11.33 -4.66
N THR A 89 17.40 10.57 -3.68
CA THR A 89 18.72 10.78 -3.05
C THR A 89 19.84 10.65 -4.07
N PHE A 90 19.75 9.67 -4.98
CA PHE A 90 20.82 9.37 -5.93
C PHE A 90 20.55 9.87 -7.36
N ARG A 91 19.51 10.69 -7.58
CA ARG A 91 19.16 11.27 -8.90
C ARG A 91 19.14 10.21 -10.01
N VAL A 92 18.35 9.17 -9.77
CA VAL A 92 18.15 8.07 -10.72
C VAL A 92 17.38 8.57 -11.93
N ARG A 93 17.74 8.13 -13.15
CA ARG A 93 17.07 8.58 -14.38
C ARG A 93 15.66 8.01 -14.47
N THR A 94 15.52 6.69 -14.31
CA THR A 94 14.22 6.03 -14.15
C THR A 94 14.33 4.93 -13.09
N MET A 95 13.26 4.75 -12.31
CA MET A 95 13.19 3.71 -11.27
C MET A 95 11.88 2.93 -11.44
N LEU A 96 11.98 1.63 -11.69
CA LEU A 96 10.84 0.72 -11.76
C LEU A 96 10.80 -0.13 -10.50
N GLY A 97 9.73 0.00 -9.71
CA GLY A 97 9.46 -0.89 -8.58
C GLY A 97 8.47 -2.00 -8.95
N VAL A 98 8.78 -3.25 -8.61
CA VAL A 98 7.88 -4.40 -8.77
C VAL A 98 7.62 -5.06 -7.43
N ASP A 99 6.38 -5.49 -7.19
CA ASP A 99 5.98 -6.22 -5.99
C ASP A 99 4.85 -7.21 -6.34
N ILE A 100 4.78 -8.30 -5.60
CA ILE A 100 3.76 -9.34 -5.79
C ILE A 100 2.39 -8.92 -5.25
N ASP A 101 2.35 -8.01 -4.27
CA ASP A 101 1.12 -7.56 -3.64
C ASP A 101 0.58 -6.28 -4.30
N SER A 102 -0.52 -6.43 -5.05
CA SER A 102 -1.18 -5.32 -5.74
C SER A 102 -1.69 -4.21 -4.80
N LYS A 103 -1.98 -4.51 -3.53
CA LYS A 103 -2.38 -3.49 -2.53
C LYS A 103 -1.18 -2.66 -2.11
N LEU A 104 0.01 -3.26 -1.98
CA LEU A 104 1.24 -2.53 -1.72
C LEU A 104 1.61 -1.63 -2.91
N ILE A 105 1.46 -2.14 -4.15
CA ILE A 105 1.62 -1.32 -5.35
C ILE A 105 0.64 -0.14 -5.40
N ALA A 106 -0.62 -0.33 -5.01
CA ALA A 106 -1.59 0.77 -4.95
C ALA A 106 -1.15 1.85 -3.95
N ARG A 107 -0.61 1.46 -2.79
CA ARG A 107 -0.04 2.39 -1.80
C ARG A 107 1.20 3.10 -2.32
N ALA A 108 2.10 2.38 -2.99
CA ALA A 108 3.29 2.96 -3.61
C ALA A 108 2.92 4.05 -4.62
N ARG A 109 1.93 3.80 -5.49
CA ARG A 109 1.43 4.79 -6.45
C ARG A 109 0.85 6.02 -5.74
N HIS A 110 0.10 5.83 -4.66
CA HIS A 110 -0.44 6.94 -3.87
C HIS A 110 0.68 7.76 -3.22
N LEU A 111 1.68 7.12 -2.61
CA LEU A 111 2.84 7.76 -1.99
C LEU A 111 3.63 8.59 -3.01
N ILE A 112 3.91 8.02 -4.19
CA ILE A 112 4.61 8.72 -5.27
C ILE A 112 3.79 9.92 -5.77
N GLY A 113 2.48 9.74 -5.98
CA GLY A 113 1.62 10.80 -6.48
C GLY A 113 1.40 11.97 -5.49
N SER A 114 1.49 11.71 -4.19
CA SER A 114 1.18 12.71 -3.14
C SER A 114 2.42 13.35 -2.51
N GLN A 115 3.43 12.57 -2.17
CA GLN A 115 4.58 13.02 -1.36
C GLN A 115 5.86 13.15 -2.18
N TYR A 116 5.92 12.47 -3.33
CA TYR A 116 7.10 12.44 -4.19
C TYR A 116 6.73 12.71 -5.65
N PRO A 117 6.09 13.84 -5.98
CA PRO A 117 5.65 14.11 -7.33
C PRO A 117 6.83 13.92 -8.29
N LEU A 118 6.58 13.15 -9.35
CA LEU A 118 7.57 12.85 -10.37
C LEU A 118 8.06 14.19 -10.93
N GLN A 119 9.31 14.54 -10.65
CA GLN A 119 10.01 15.47 -11.52
C GLN A 119 10.16 14.70 -12.84
N ARG A 120 9.42 15.11 -13.87
CA ARG A 120 9.63 14.53 -15.21
C ARG A 120 11.12 14.66 -15.50
N PRO A 121 11.82 13.59 -15.93
CA PRO A 121 13.16 13.77 -16.43
C PRO A 121 13.08 14.85 -17.53
N PRO A 122 14.00 15.83 -17.55
CA PRO A 122 14.06 16.75 -18.68
C PRO A 122 14.07 15.91 -19.95
N HIS A 123 13.18 16.24 -20.89
CA HIS A 123 13.12 15.56 -22.19
C HIS A 123 14.55 15.34 -22.67
N ALA A 124 14.94 14.09 -22.89
CA ALA A 124 16.19 13.82 -23.57
C ALA A 124 16.14 14.58 -24.91
N PRO A 125 17.13 15.42 -25.25
CA PRO A 125 17.15 16.08 -26.53
C PRO A 125 17.01 15.01 -27.61
N ASN A 126 16.11 15.24 -28.57
CA ASN A 126 15.83 14.33 -29.67
C ASN A 126 17.17 13.81 -30.21
N HIS A 127 17.42 12.52 -30.03
CA HIS A 127 18.49 11.84 -30.74
C HIS A 127 18.17 12.00 -32.22
N THR A 128 18.91 12.89 -32.89
CA THR A 128 18.95 12.93 -34.33
C THR A 128 19.87 11.76 -34.71
N PRO A 129 19.37 10.69 -35.34
CA PRO A 129 20.24 9.61 -35.76
C PRO A 129 21.23 10.13 -36.82
N PRO A 130 22.43 9.52 -36.91
CA PRO A 130 23.44 9.89 -37.91
C PRO A 130 22.95 9.68 -39.34
#